data_AF-A0A4Q2WSE3-F1
#
_entry.id   AF-A0A4Q2WSE3-F1
#
_cell.length_a   1.000
_cell.length_b   1.000
_cell.length_c   1.000
_cell.angle_alpha   90.00
_cell.angle_beta   90.00
_cell.angle_gamma   90.00
#
_symmetry.space_group_name_H-M   'P 1'
#
loop_
_entity.id
_entity.type
_entity.pdbx_description
1 polymer ?
#
loop_
_entity_poly.entity_id
_entity_poly.type
_entity_poly.pdbx_seq_one_letter_code
_entity_poly.pdbx_strand_id
1 'polypeptide(L)'
;MKNTFGIAAALFTGSLGVAFASAAQAQTQPLANGIYFDGYDMQGDCPRGRIESTMMSWRYDGIGRRIVDVTQAENIWGRAHAGGATVPFPWMNVFAVFWSFPRHGYVAARFEVPMDMPAWAWGMFTHGETLPGPATDMAISPRCGDFNPSGQFCQMRSTGVGQRMGVWGMPGFPGVACKLQPGQTYYVNIRLSDPEVEDYFCNAGACQTTVQHNHTQ
;
A
#
# COMPACT_ATOMS: atom_id res chain seq x y z
N MET A 1 0.85 93.00 18.81
CA MET A 1 1.48 92.08 17.85
C MET A 1 1.35 90.66 18.38
N LYS A 2 0.88 89.75 17.50
CA LYS A 2 1.08 88.29 17.45
C LYS A 2 0.59 87.39 18.61
N ASN A 3 -0.55 86.75 18.30
CA ASN A 3 -1.02 85.43 18.77
C ASN A 3 0.05 84.34 18.65
N THR A 4 0.04 83.38 19.57
CA THR A 4 0.42 81.98 19.26
C THR A 4 -0.38 81.00 20.13
N PHE A 5 -1.22 80.19 19.47
CA PHE A 5 -1.85 78.99 20.01
C PHE A 5 -0.84 77.83 20.03
N GLY A 6 -0.87 76.98 21.06
CA GLY A 6 -0.11 75.73 21.13
C GLY A 6 -1.00 74.58 21.59
N ILE A 7 -1.29 73.67 20.66
CA ILE A 7 -2.10 72.45 20.85
C ILE A 7 -1.18 71.35 21.40
N ALA A 8 -1.53 70.75 22.54
CA ALA A 8 -0.85 69.58 23.08
C ALA A 8 -1.53 68.29 22.57
N ALA A 9 -0.81 67.51 21.78
CA ALA A 9 -1.23 66.21 21.26
C ALA A 9 -0.95 65.10 22.30
N ALA A 10 -1.96 64.27 22.58
CA ALA A 10 -1.84 63.08 23.41
C ALA A 10 -1.30 61.90 22.59
N LEU A 11 -0.16 61.34 23.03
CA LEU A 11 0.43 60.12 22.48
C LEU A 11 -0.15 58.89 23.21
N PHE A 12 -0.96 58.10 22.50
CA PHE A 12 -1.35 56.76 22.93
C PHE A 12 -0.33 55.74 22.40
N THR A 13 0.49 55.19 23.30
CA THR A 13 1.37 54.04 23.03
C THR A 13 0.57 52.74 23.22
N GLY A 14 -0.02 52.23 22.14
CA GLY A 14 -0.64 50.90 22.12
C GLY A 14 0.38 49.84 21.69
N SER A 15 0.76 48.97 22.61
CA SER A 15 1.60 47.79 22.35
C SER A 15 0.77 46.71 21.65
N LEU A 16 1.04 46.48 20.36
CA LEU A 16 0.55 45.33 19.59
C LEU A 16 1.25 44.05 20.05
N GLY A 17 0.59 43.27 20.89
CA GLY A 17 0.98 41.89 21.18
C GLY A 17 0.62 40.99 19.99
N VAL A 18 1.63 40.60 19.21
CA VAL A 18 1.47 39.58 18.17
C VAL A 18 1.54 38.21 18.85
N ALA A 19 0.38 37.61 19.12
CA ALA A 19 0.29 36.23 19.56
C ALA A 19 0.49 35.32 18.33
N PHE A 20 1.67 34.71 18.23
CA PHE A 20 1.90 33.62 17.28
C PHE A 20 1.16 32.39 17.79
N ALA A 21 -0.01 32.11 17.21
CA ALA A 21 -0.68 30.83 17.39
C ALA A 21 0.17 29.75 16.72
N SER A 22 0.86 28.93 17.51
CA SER A 22 1.51 27.73 17.04
C SER A 22 0.44 26.77 16.51
N ALA A 23 0.37 26.60 15.19
CA ALA A 23 -0.42 25.54 14.60
C ALA A 23 0.19 24.20 15.02
N ALA A 24 -0.43 23.54 16.00
CA ALA A 24 -0.10 22.17 16.35
C ALA A 24 -0.39 21.30 15.13
N GLN A 25 0.65 20.82 14.46
CA GLN A 25 0.52 19.80 13.43
C GLN A 25 -0.03 18.55 14.09
N ALA A 26 -1.28 18.19 13.78
CA ALA A 26 -1.84 16.92 14.19
C ALA A 26 -1.02 15.81 13.54
N GLN A 27 -0.11 15.20 14.30
CA GLN A 27 0.56 13.97 13.88
C GLN A 27 -0.50 12.88 13.84
N THR A 28 -0.89 12.47 12.63
CA THR A 28 -1.75 11.30 12.41
C THR A 28 -0.98 10.06 12.86
N GLN A 29 -1.28 9.61 14.08
CA GLN A 29 -0.78 8.34 14.59
C GLN A 29 -1.37 7.19 13.74
N PRO A 30 -0.57 6.18 13.36
CA PRO A 30 -1.11 5.02 12.68
C PRO A 30 -2.13 4.28 13.56
N LEU A 31 -3.23 3.84 12.95
CA LEU A 31 -4.20 2.93 13.57
C LEU A 31 -3.53 1.63 14.02
N ALA A 32 -4.18 0.84 14.87
CA ALA A 32 -3.63 -0.42 15.39
C ALA A 32 -3.29 -1.46 14.30
N ASN A 33 -3.88 -1.32 13.11
CA ASN A 33 -3.57 -2.12 11.93
C ASN A 33 -2.42 -1.54 11.09
N GLY A 34 -1.83 -0.39 11.47
CA GLY A 34 -0.77 0.35 10.77
C GLY A 34 -1.23 1.18 9.58
N ILE A 35 -2.52 1.52 9.50
CA ILE A 35 -3.09 2.42 8.48
C ILE A 35 -3.11 3.85 9.02
N TYR A 36 -2.71 4.82 8.20
CA TYR A 36 -2.53 6.22 8.62
C TYR A 36 -3.78 7.09 8.45
N PHE A 37 -4.89 6.50 8.01
CA PHE A 37 -6.12 7.21 7.69
C PHE A 37 -7.31 6.61 8.42
N ASP A 38 -8.12 7.49 9.01
CA ASP A 38 -9.39 7.12 9.65
C ASP A 38 -10.54 6.98 8.64
N GLY A 39 -11.46 6.05 8.95
CA GLY A 39 -12.66 5.80 8.17
C GLY A 39 -12.50 4.70 7.12
N TYR A 40 -13.39 4.69 6.14
CA TYR A 40 -13.44 3.70 5.05
C TYR A 40 -13.30 4.39 3.69
N ASP A 41 -13.00 3.62 2.64
CA ASP A 41 -13.04 4.08 1.25
C ASP A 41 -14.46 4.49 0.82
N MET A 42 -14.60 5.05 -0.37
CA MET A 42 -15.88 5.61 -0.84
C MET A 42 -16.98 4.56 -0.97
N GLN A 43 -16.60 3.30 -1.18
CA GLN A 43 -17.50 2.16 -1.28
C GLN A 43 -17.85 1.58 0.11
N GLY A 44 -17.06 1.91 1.14
CA GLY A 44 -17.24 1.45 2.51
C GLY A 44 -16.68 0.05 2.77
N ASP A 45 -15.98 -0.53 1.81
CA ASP A 45 -15.55 -1.94 1.83
C ASP A 45 -14.18 -2.11 2.48
N CYS A 46 -13.36 -1.06 2.47
CA CYS A 46 -12.00 -1.08 2.99
C CYS A 46 -11.73 0.12 3.89
N PRO A 47 -10.79 0.03 4.85
CA PRO A 47 -10.28 1.20 5.54
C PRO A 47 -9.81 2.30 4.58
N ARG A 48 -9.80 3.54 5.03
CA ARG A 48 -9.30 4.66 4.22
C ARG A 48 -7.80 4.48 3.94
N GLY A 49 -7.34 4.96 2.78
CA GLY A 49 -5.93 4.85 2.35
C GLY A 49 -5.65 3.73 1.36
N ARG A 50 -6.67 2.95 0.99
CA ARG A 50 -6.60 2.02 -0.13
C ARG A 50 -6.32 2.78 -1.43
N ILE A 51 -5.35 2.29 -2.18
CA ILE A 51 -5.02 2.73 -3.52
C ILE A 51 -5.90 1.92 -4.48
N GLU A 52 -6.70 2.60 -5.30
CA GLU A 52 -7.54 1.93 -6.31
C GLU A 52 -6.79 1.74 -7.63
N SER A 53 -5.89 2.68 -7.98
CA SER A 53 -5.07 2.56 -9.17
C SER A 53 -3.68 3.16 -8.96
N THR A 54 -2.69 2.64 -9.68
CA THR A 54 -1.32 3.18 -9.66
C THR A 54 -0.57 2.86 -10.95
N MET A 55 0.56 3.54 -11.14
CA MET A 55 1.46 3.30 -12.27
C MET A 55 2.24 1.99 -12.06
N MET A 56 2.02 1.02 -12.93
CA MET A 56 2.66 -0.30 -12.86
C MET A 56 3.29 -0.75 -14.17
N SER A 57 4.27 -1.66 -14.09
CA SER A 57 4.79 -2.42 -15.25
C SER A 57 5.11 -3.87 -14.85
N TRP A 58 5.18 -4.75 -15.84
CA TRP A 58 5.59 -6.16 -15.73
C TRP A 58 7.00 -6.40 -16.25
N ARG A 59 7.73 -5.31 -16.50
CA ARG A 59 9.11 -5.29 -16.99
C ARG A 59 9.95 -4.36 -16.14
N TYR A 60 11.21 -4.71 -15.97
CA TYR A 60 12.18 -3.93 -15.18
C TYR A 60 12.61 -2.63 -15.85
N ASP A 61 12.63 -2.59 -17.18
CA ASP A 61 12.98 -1.39 -17.95
C ASP A 61 11.96 -0.25 -17.78
N GLY A 62 10.81 -0.52 -17.15
CA GLY A 62 9.74 0.45 -17.00
C GLY A 62 9.03 0.81 -18.30
N ILE A 63 9.32 0.13 -19.41
CA ILE A 63 8.56 0.28 -20.64
C ILE A 63 7.16 -0.25 -20.40
N GLY A 64 6.16 0.43 -20.95
CA GLY A 64 4.77 0.03 -20.80
C GLY A 64 4.18 0.30 -19.42
N ARG A 65 4.76 1.21 -18.63
CA ARG A 65 4.12 1.78 -17.43
C ARG A 65 2.70 2.28 -17.76
N ARG A 66 1.70 1.82 -17.04
CA ARG A 66 0.30 2.24 -17.21
C ARG A 66 -0.37 2.41 -15.86
N ILE A 67 -1.42 3.23 -15.83
CA ILE A 67 -2.34 3.28 -14.70
C ILE A 67 -3.15 2.00 -14.72
N VAL A 68 -3.00 1.18 -13.69
CA VAL A 68 -3.64 -0.13 -13.55
C VAL A 68 -4.56 -0.07 -12.34
N ASP A 69 -5.77 -0.61 -12.49
CA ASP A 69 -6.65 -0.89 -11.36
C ASP A 69 -6.05 -2.01 -10.50
N VAL A 70 -5.65 -1.67 -9.29
CA VAL A 70 -5.01 -2.59 -8.33
C VAL A 70 -5.98 -3.14 -7.29
N THR A 71 -7.28 -2.93 -7.50
CA THR A 71 -8.33 -3.49 -6.64
C THR A 71 -8.58 -4.97 -6.88
N GLN A 72 -8.21 -5.49 -8.05
CA GLN A 72 -8.30 -6.91 -8.41
C GLN A 72 -6.90 -7.49 -8.59
N ALA A 73 -6.62 -8.60 -7.93
CA ALA A 73 -5.30 -9.22 -8.00
C ALA A 73 -4.98 -9.77 -9.41
N GLU A 74 -5.99 -10.15 -10.17
CA GLU A 74 -5.82 -10.58 -11.57
C GLU A 74 -5.30 -9.46 -12.48
N ASN A 75 -5.64 -8.20 -12.20
CA ASN A 75 -5.09 -7.07 -12.96
C ASN A 75 -3.60 -6.88 -12.68
N ILE A 76 -3.10 -7.35 -11.53
CA ILE A 76 -1.70 -7.21 -11.11
C ILE A 76 -0.89 -8.42 -11.55
N TRP A 77 -1.29 -9.63 -11.15
CA TRP A 77 -0.51 -10.86 -11.36
C TRP A 77 -1.14 -11.81 -12.39
N GLY A 78 -2.35 -11.56 -12.84
CA GLY A 78 -3.04 -12.34 -13.88
C GLY A 78 -2.70 -11.93 -15.31
N ARG A 79 -1.80 -10.97 -15.54
CA ARG A 79 -1.40 -10.48 -16.87
C ARG A 79 0.11 -10.41 -16.99
N ALA A 80 0.63 -10.60 -18.20
CA ALA A 80 2.05 -10.39 -18.51
C ALA A 80 2.38 -8.95 -18.97
N HIS A 81 1.37 -8.13 -19.25
CA HIS A 81 1.48 -6.71 -19.60
C HIS A 81 0.11 -6.01 -19.53
N ALA A 82 0.09 -4.67 -19.48
CA ALA A 82 -1.11 -3.86 -19.25
C ALA A 82 -2.31 -4.18 -20.17
N GLY A 83 -2.06 -4.38 -21.46
CA GLY A 83 -3.11 -4.65 -22.45
C GLY A 83 -3.46 -6.14 -22.62
N GLY A 84 -2.91 -7.02 -21.79
CA GLY A 84 -3.09 -8.48 -21.92
C GLY A 84 -4.43 -8.92 -21.35
N ALA A 85 -4.91 -10.11 -21.71
CA ALA A 85 -6.04 -10.71 -21.03
C ALA A 85 -5.68 -11.06 -19.57
N THR A 86 -6.63 -10.90 -18.63
CA THR A 86 -6.49 -11.40 -17.25
C THR A 86 -6.68 -12.90 -17.22
N VAL A 87 -5.87 -13.55 -16.38
CA VAL A 87 -6.11 -14.90 -15.88
C VAL A 87 -6.49 -14.76 -14.40
N PRO A 88 -7.62 -15.34 -13.96
CA PRO A 88 -7.97 -15.36 -12.55
C PRO A 88 -6.97 -16.21 -11.75
N PHE A 89 -7.17 -16.29 -10.43
CA PHE A 89 -6.36 -17.14 -9.56
C PHE A 89 -6.24 -18.58 -10.14
N PRO A 90 -5.05 -19.23 -10.15
CA PRO A 90 -3.83 -18.94 -9.41
C PRO A 90 -2.81 -18.00 -10.09
N TRP A 91 -3.27 -17.09 -10.96
CA TRP A 91 -2.44 -16.04 -11.59
C TRP A 91 -1.21 -16.56 -12.35
N MET A 92 -0.42 -15.66 -12.92
CA MET A 92 0.78 -16.01 -13.67
C MET A 92 2.04 -15.90 -12.80
N ASN A 93 3.14 -16.48 -13.28
CA ASN A 93 4.48 -16.27 -12.70
C ASN A 93 5.10 -15.02 -13.29
N VAL A 94 4.79 -13.87 -12.69
CA VAL A 94 5.13 -12.55 -13.23
C VAL A 94 5.58 -11.60 -12.15
N PHE A 95 6.40 -10.63 -12.57
CA PHE A 95 6.74 -9.47 -11.77
C PHE A 95 5.67 -8.40 -11.90
N ALA A 96 5.37 -7.72 -10.80
CA ALA A 96 4.59 -6.51 -10.76
C ALA A 96 5.44 -5.40 -10.12
N VAL A 97 5.86 -4.42 -10.91
CA VAL A 97 6.61 -3.26 -10.45
C VAL A 97 5.63 -2.10 -10.24
N PHE A 98 5.43 -1.71 -9.00
CA PHE A 98 4.69 -0.51 -8.61
C PHE A 98 5.65 0.68 -8.69
N TRP A 99 5.47 1.55 -9.68
CA TRP A 99 6.35 2.70 -9.90
C TRP A 99 5.94 3.94 -9.10
N SER A 100 4.74 3.95 -8.54
CA SER A 100 4.22 5.05 -7.73
C SER A 100 3.36 4.51 -6.60
N PHE A 101 3.97 3.77 -5.69
CA PHE A 101 3.33 3.29 -4.46
C PHE A 101 3.31 4.42 -3.43
N PRO A 102 2.16 5.05 -3.13
CA PRO A 102 2.08 6.15 -2.17
C PRO A 102 2.59 5.74 -0.79
N ARG A 103 3.38 6.62 -0.15
CA ARG A 103 4.05 6.31 1.12
C ARG A 103 3.10 5.81 2.20
N HIS A 104 2.01 6.53 2.43
CA HIS A 104 1.01 6.20 3.46
C HIS A 104 -0.15 5.34 2.95
N GLY A 105 -0.15 4.99 1.66
CA GLY A 105 -1.23 4.20 1.06
C GLY A 105 -1.01 2.70 1.24
N TYR A 106 -2.01 1.94 0.85
CA TYR A 106 -1.87 0.49 0.75
C TYR A 106 -2.67 -0.08 -0.42
N VAL A 107 -2.22 -1.22 -0.93
CA VAL A 107 -2.96 -2.01 -1.93
C VAL A 107 -3.75 -3.08 -1.18
N ALA A 108 -4.99 -3.30 -1.57
CA ALA A 108 -5.80 -4.44 -1.16
C ALA A 108 -6.46 -5.05 -2.39
N ALA A 109 -5.79 -6.05 -2.97
CA ALA A 109 -6.20 -6.65 -4.22
C ALA A 109 -7.08 -7.87 -3.96
N ARG A 110 -8.36 -7.77 -4.30
CA ARG A 110 -9.37 -8.82 -4.15
C ARG A 110 -9.12 -9.98 -5.11
N PHE A 111 -9.40 -11.20 -4.66
CA PHE A 111 -9.47 -12.38 -5.50
C PHE A 111 -10.38 -13.46 -4.91
N GLU A 112 -10.78 -14.39 -5.76
CA GLU A 112 -11.56 -15.56 -5.38
C GLU A 112 -10.76 -16.83 -5.67
N VAL A 113 -10.79 -17.77 -4.73
CA VAL A 113 -10.17 -19.09 -4.91
C VAL A 113 -11.19 -20.01 -5.59
N PRO A 114 -10.88 -20.59 -6.76
CA PRO A 114 -11.79 -21.52 -7.44
C PRO A 114 -12.15 -22.73 -6.58
N MET A 115 -13.38 -23.21 -6.73
CA MET A 115 -13.88 -24.41 -6.02
C MET A 115 -13.12 -25.69 -6.40
N ASP A 116 -12.57 -25.75 -7.61
CA ASP A 116 -11.87 -26.88 -8.21
C ASP A 116 -10.33 -26.81 -8.05
N MET A 117 -9.83 -25.86 -7.24
CA MET A 117 -8.40 -25.70 -7.02
C MET A 117 -7.77 -26.97 -6.40
N PRO A 118 -6.69 -27.53 -6.97
CA PRO A 118 -6.06 -28.73 -6.43
C PRO A 118 -5.62 -28.56 -4.98
N ALA A 119 -5.90 -29.56 -4.13
CA ALA A 119 -5.66 -29.46 -2.69
C ALA A 119 -4.19 -29.25 -2.30
N TRP A 120 -3.24 -29.60 -3.17
CA TRP A 120 -1.81 -29.44 -2.97
C TRP A 120 -1.24 -28.15 -3.57
N ALA A 121 -2.05 -27.37 -4.30
CA ALA A 121 -1.58 -26.18 -4.99
C ALA A 121 -1.14 -25.09 -4.02
N TRP A 122 -0.12 -24.33 -4.42
CA TRP A 122 0.44 -23.26 -3.62
C TRP A 122 1.18 -22.25 -4.50
N GLY A 123 1.48 -21.10 -3.92
CA GLY A 123 2.32 -20.09 -4.54
C GLY A 123 2.92 -19.15 -3.51
N MET A 124 3.83 -18.30 -3.96
CA MET A 124 4.50 -17.35 -3.10
C MET A 124 4.60 -15.98 -3.74
N PHE A 125 4.69 -14.98 -2.87
CA PHE A 125 5.09 -13.64 -3.22
C PHE A 125 6.49 -13.38 -2.71
N THR A 126 7.31 -12.75 -3.54
CA THR A 126 8.67 -12.34 -3.19
C THR A 126 8.86 -10.86 -3.50
N HIS A 127 9.63 -10.18 -2.66
CA HIS A 127 10.05 -8.83 -2.96
C HIS A 127 11.16 -8.91 -4.01
N GLY A 128 10.91 -8.35 -5.19
CA GLY A 128 11.84 -8.48 -6.33
C GLY A 128 13.24 -7.93 -5.99
N GLU A 129 14.28 -8.63 -6.44
CA GLU A 129 15.68 -8.20 -6.27
C GLU A 129 16.06 -7.01 -7.16
N THR A 130 15.44 -6.96 -8.34
CA THR A 130 15.67 -5.89 -9.31
C THR A 130 14.65 -4.77 -9.08
N LEU A 131 15.16 -3.55 -8.97
CA LEU A 131 14.43 -2.36 -8.47
C LEU A 131 14.00 -2.54 -7.01
N PRO A 132 15.00 -2.67 -6.11
CA PRO A 132 14.80 -2.99 -4.71
C PRO A 132 14.26 -1.77 -3.96
N GLY A 133 12.94 -1.59 -4.01
CA GLY A 133 12.25 -0.59 -3.18
C GLY A 133 12.41 -0.82 -1.67
N PRO A 134 11.85 0.07 -0.84
CA PRO A 134 11.84 -0.11 0.61
C PRO A 134 11.09 -1.38 1.03
N ALA A 135 11.35 -1.83 2.27
CA ALA A 135 10.72 -3.02 2.82
C ALA A 135 9.19 -2.89 2.89
N THR A 136 8.49 -4.00 2.66
CA THR A 136 7.03 -4.04 2.59
C THR A 136 6.41 -5.05 3.56
N ASP A 137 5.24 -4.69 4.08
CA ASP A 137 4.36 -5.62 4.79
C ASP A 137 3.40 -6.23 3.77
N MET A 138 3.13 -7.52 3.92
CA MET A 138 2.10 -8.22 3.14
C MET A 138 1.23 -9.07 4.06
N ALA A 139 -0.07 -9.08 3.79
CA ALA A 139 -1.00 -9.99 4.42
C ALA A 139 -2.01 -10.54 3.41
N ILE A 140 -2.48 -11.77 3.64
CA ILE A 140 -3.64 -12.34 2.95
C ILE A 140 -4.77 -12.48 3.96
N SER A 141 -5.91 -11.84 3.69
CA SER A 141 -7.03 -11.81 4.64
C SER A 141 -8.37 -11.87 3.91
N PRO A 142 -9.42 -12.47 4.50
CA PRO A 142 -10.79 -12.32 3.99
C PRO A 142 -11.31 -10.87 4.11
N ARG A 143 -10.59 -9.98 4.81
CA ARG A 143 -10.97 -8.58 5.00
C ARG A 143 -10.02 -7.64 4.27
N CYS A 144 -10.60 -6.64 3.63
CA CYS A 144 -9.84 -5.62 2.91
C CYS A 144 -9.04 -4.73 3.88
N GLY A 145 -7.76 -4.47 3.57
CA GLY A 145 -6.89 -3.63 4.40
C GLY A 145 -6.53 -4.23 5.77
N ASP A 146 -6.73 -5.53 5.96
CA ASP A 146 -6.37 -6.23 7.20
C ASP A 146 -4.91 -6.71 7.14
N PHE A 147 -4.03 -5.97 7.82
CA PHE A 147 -2.61 -6.28 8.00
C PHE A 147 -2.31 -7.06 9.29
N ASN A 148 -3.34 -7.52 10.01
CA ASN A 148 -3.18 -8.37 11.18
C ASN A 148 -4.22 -9.52 11.18
N PRO A 149 -4.27 -10.34 10.12
CA PRO A 149 -5.20 -11.46 10.05
C PRO A 149 -4.91 -12.48 11.15
N SER A 150 -5.97 -13.14 11.64
CA SER A 150 -5.85 -14.23 12.62
C SER A 150 -5.28 -15.53 12.05
N GLY A 151 -5.18 -15.64 10.72
CA GLY A 151 -4.67 -16.82 10.04
C GLY A 151 -3.17 -17.01 10.25
N GLN A 152 -2.75 -18.24 10.53
CA GLN A 152 -1.33 -18.58 10.64
C GLN A 152 -0.62 -18.35 9.30
N PHE A 153 0.57 -17.75 9.35
CA PHE A 153 1.43 -17.48 8.18
C PHE A 153 0.78 -16.61 7.09
N CYS A 154 -0.32 -15.92 7.42
CA CYS A 154 -1.03 -15.02 6.52
C CYS A 154 -0.54 -13.57 6.62
N GLN A 155 0.55 -13.31 7.35
CA GLN A 155 1.22 -12.01 7.40
C GLN A 155 2.74 -12.19 7.39
N MET A 156 3.42 -11.31 6.67
CA MET A 156 4.85 -11.07 6.77
C MET A 156 5.07 -9.56 6.90
N ARG A 157 6.04 -9.17 7.73
CA ARG A 157 6.33 -7.78 8.02
C ARG A 157 7.76 -7.43 7.71
N SER A 158 8.01 -6.18 7.35
CA SER A 158 9.37 -5.68 7.09
C SER A 158 10.12 -6.56 6.07
N THR A 159 9.42 -7.03 5.05
CA THR A 159 10.01 -7.91 4.05
C THR A 159 10.91 -7.10 3.13
N GLY A 160 12.21 -7.35 3.23
CA GLY A 160 13.22 -6.74 2.39
C GLY A 160 13.36 -7.41 1.04
N VAL A 161 14.31 -6.88 0.27
CA VAL A 161 14.63 -7.31 -1.10
C VAL A 161 15.11 -8.75 -1.15
N GLY A 162 14.63 -9.51 -2.13
CA GLY A 162 14.94 -10.94 -2.30
C GLY A 162 14.26 -11.85 -1.27
N GLN A 163 13.55 -11.27 -0.30
CA GLN A 163 12.86 -12.04 0.73
C GLN A 163 11.44 -12.42 0.31
N ARG A 164 10.90 -13.40 1.02
CA ARG A 164 9.56 -13.91 0.82
C ARG A 164 8.53 -13.04 1.55
N MET A 165 7.59 -12.48 0.80
CA MET A 165 6.51 -11.63 1.32
C MET A 165 5.29 -12.43 1.75
N GLY A 166 5.10 -13.64 1.21
CA GLY A 166 4.00 -14.50 1.60
C GLY A 166 4.04 -15.84 0.89
N VAL A 167 3.43 -16.84 1.50
CA VAL A 167 3.11 -18.11 0.84
C VAL A 167 1.63 -18.35 1.03
N TRP A 168 0.93 -18.64 -0.05
CA TRP A 168 -0.42 -19.17 0.01
C TRP A 168 -0.40 -20.64 -0.37
N GLY A 169 -1.32 -21.41 0.18
CA GLY A 169 -1.48 -22.81 -0.19
C GLY A 169 -2.89 -23.29 0.09
N MET A 170 -3.34 -24.27 -0.69
CA MET A 170 -4.59 -24.96 -0.42
C MET A 170 -4.46 -25.83 0.84
N PRO A 171 -5.57 -26.28 1.47
CA PRO A 171 -5.53 -26.93 2.78
C PRO A 171 -4.70 -28.22 2.81
N GLY A 172 -4.59 -28.91 1.67
CA GLY A 172 -3.79 -30.14 1.52
C GLY A 172 -2.30 -29.90 1.23
N PHE A 173 -1.86 -28.66 0.99
CA PHE A 173 -0.43 -28.36 0.86
C PHE A 173 0.27 -28.60 2.21
N PRO A 174 1.30 -29.45 2.32
CA PRO A 174 1.91 -29.78 3.61
C PRO A 174 2.83 -28.69 4.17
N GLY A 175 3.22 -27.70 3.36
CA GLY A 175 4.15 -26.65 3.75
C GLY A 175 3.54 -25.54 4.61
N VAL A 176 4.42 -24.73 5.21
CA VAL A 176 4.08 -23.51 5.95
C VAL A 176 3.58 -22.44 4.97
N ALA A 177 2.28 -22.17 5.02
CA ALA A 177 1.61 -21.23 4.14
C ALA A 177 0.33 -20.70 4.78
N CYS A 178 -0.11 -19.53 4.32
CA CYS A 178 -1.46 -19.05 4.53
C CYS A 178 -2.44 -20.00 3.82
N LYS A 179 -3.25 -20.71 4.60
CA LYS A 179 -4.19 -21.71 4.07
C LYS A 179 -5.43 -21.02 3.52
N LEU A 180 -5.63 -21.16 2.21
CA LEU A 180 -6.79 -20.65 1.51
C LEU A 180 -7.85 -21.74 1.38
N GLN A 181 -9.11 -21.34 1.39
CA GLN A 181 -10.25 -22.25 1.21
C GLN A 181 -10.86 -22.06 -0.18
N PRO A 182 -11.18 -23.15 -0.91
CA PRO A 182 -11.93 -23.05 -2.17
C PRO A 182 -13.25 -22.29 -2.01
N GLY A 183 -13.63 -21.52 -3.02
CA GLY A 183 -14.85 -20.72 -3.08
C GLY A 183 -14.86 -19.49 -2.17
N GLN A 184 -13.75 -19.19 -1.47
CA GLN A 184 -13.67 -18.02 -0.60
C GLN A 184 -12.98 -16.85 -1.29
N THR A 185 -13.42 -15.64 -0.95
CA THR A 185 -12.79 -14.38 -1.36
C THR A 185 -11.74 -13.97 -0.34
N TYR A 186 -10.59 -13.52 -0.82
CA TYR A 186 -9.51 -12.95 -0.02
C TYR A 186 -8.99 -11.66 -0.65
N TYR A 187 -8.16 -10.95 0.10
CA TYR A 187 -7.41 -9.78 -0.32
C TYR A 187 -5.92 -10.02 -0.10
N VAL A 188 -5.10 -9.67 -1.09
CA VAL A 188 -3.66 -9.48 -0.91
C VAL A 188 -3.46 -8.02 -0.51
N ASN A 189 -3.16 -7.80 0.76
CA ASN A 189 -2.89 -6.49 1.34
C ASN A 189 -1.39 -6.22 1.32
N ILE A 190 -0.95 -5.09 0.77
CA ILE A 190 0.47 -4.69 0.68
C ILE A 190 0.59 -3.23 1.12
N ARG A 191 1.61 -2.90 1.89
CA ARG A 191 2.02 -1.51 2.19
C ARG A 191 3.53 -1.41 2.37
N LEU A 192 4.03 -0.19 2.43
CA LEU A 192 5.36 0.06 2.98
C LEU A 192 5.37 -0.27 4.47
N SER A 193 6.43 -0.94 4.92
CA SER A 193 6.59 -1.30 6.34
C SER A 193 6.86 -0.05 7.17
N ASP A 194 7.63 0.88 6.59
CA ASP A 194 7.89 2.21 7.12
C ASP A 194 7.61 3.23 6.00
N PRO A 195 6.53 4.03 6.09
CA PRO A 195 6.20 5.03 5.08
C PRO A 195 7.13 6.25 5.11
N GLU A 196 7.83 6.48 6.23
CA GLU A 196 8.74 7.60 6.43
C GLU A 196 10.17 7.28 6.01
N VAL A 197 10.43 6.04 5.57
CA VAL A 197 11.77 5.60 5.20
C VAL A 197 12.40 6.51 4.14
N GLU A 198 13.63 6.91 4.41
CA GLU A 198 14.47 7.58 3.41
C GLU A 198 15.16 6.51 2.56
N ASP A 199 14.62 6.30 1.35
CA ASP A 199 15.13 5.33 0.38
C ASP A 199 15.29 5.99 -0.98
N TYR A 200 16.32 5.60 -1.74
CA TYR A 200 16.61 6.13 -3.07
C TYR A 200 15.44 5.92 -4.06
N PHE A 201 14.68 4.84 -3.88
CA PHE A 201 13.49 4.53 -4.68
C PHE A 201 12.24 5.25 -4.20
N CYS A 202 12.35 6.09 -3.17
CA CYS A 202 11.28 6.94 -2.67
C CYS A 202 11.52 8.42 -2.99
N ASN A 203 10.45 9.11 -3.35
CA ASN A 203 10.41 10.57 -3.46
C ASN A 203 9.42 11.15 -2.44
N ALA A 204 9.13 12.45 -2.54
CA ALA A 204 8.32 13.19 -1.57
C ALA A 204 6.89 12.65 -1.35
N GLY A 205 6.36 11.76 -2.20
CA GLY A 205 5.01 11.22 -2.02
C GLY A 205 4.83 9.74 -2.29
N ALA A 206 5.77 9.10 -2.99
CA ALA A 206 5.64 7.70 -3.38
C ALA A 206 6.99 7.00 -3.47
N CYS A 207 6.95 5.68 -3.39
CA CYS A 207 8.06 4.79 -3.57
C CYS A 207 7.85 3.88 -4.78
N GLN A 208 8.93 3.43 -5.36
CA GLN A 208 8.93 2.28 -6.24
C GLN A 208 9.09 1.01 -5.40
N THR A 209 8.31 -0.03 -5.70
CA THR A 209 8.47 -1.36 -5.09
C THR A 209 8.12 -2.45 -6.10
N THR A 210 8.67 -3.64 -5.93
CA THR A 210 8.47 -4.77 -6.84
C THR A 210 7.99 -5.99 -6.07
N VAL A 211 6.87 -6.55 -6.51
CA VAL A 211 6.33 -7.79 -5.96
C VAL A 211 6.24 -8.81 -7.09
N GLN A 212 6.98 -9.89 -6.97
CA GLN A 212 6.89 -11.03 -7.86
C GLN A 212 5.94 -12.05 -7.28
N HIS A 213 5.09 -12.61 -8.14
CA HIS A 213 4.33 -13.80 -7.82
C HIS A 213 4.96 -15.01 -8.52
N ASN A 214 5.16 -16.07 -7.74
CA ASN A 214 5.66 -17.37 -8.19
C ASN A 214 4.68 -18.43 -7.68
N HIS A 215 3.72 -18.86 -8.49
CA HIS A 215 3.00 -20.10 -8.28
C HIS A 215 3.75 -21.29 -8.86
N THR A 216 3.53 -22.43 -8.24
CA THR A 216 3.96 -23.73 -8.74
C THR A 216 2.73 -24.60 -8.85
N GLN A 217 2.45 -25.04 -10.08
CA GLN A 217 1.62 -26.22 -10.34
C GLN A 217 2.42 -27.49 -10.08
#